data_AF-A0A022XNG3-F1
#
_entry.id   AF-A0A022XNG3-F1
#
_cell.length_a   1.000
_cell.length_b   1.000
_cell.length_c   1.000
_cell.angle_alpha   90.00
_cell.angle_beta   90.00
_cell.angle_gamma   90.00
#
_symmetry.space_group_name_H-M   'P 1'
#
loop_
_entity.id
_entity.type
_entity.pdbx_description
1 polymer ?
#
loop_
_entity_poly.entity_id
_entity_poly.type
_entity_poly.pdbx_seq_one_letter_code
_entity_poly.pdbx_strand_id
1 'polypeptide(L)'
;MLPFPQPLSPRQPDNLTTSYLPTMKSLAAKALHPRRHSLQEKRPARYSEPLGNHSEVRFSWDETDPNIVIAADSISFDPLIFDQFREEGFDTAFLPYMDSPKKFDSQLQSLQDSMEFGNRYAIVAYGEAASLVLQACVKPMPRLCAVVAYYPTYIPAFESRSISSLKLKIHLAGRQAKLGKERCYVYANSEVGFAQHDLPQYDPVTARLAWSRTVSCLREGFEMTPDLEPTWERHLFMKYASKDLEGTLDSYADGARINYVPTCTGGIGHDELRRFFEDEFIPRNPPSLQVRLISRTKGSDHLVDEMYLSFQHTQEIPWILPGIPPTNLTVEVAIVSVVSFRGGKICHENVYWDQASVLLQVGLLDGTYIPPSFDPVTNSINGLHGVAKLPVSDGKSARSILQE
;
A
#
# COMPACT_ATOMS: atom_id res chain seq x y z
N MET A 1 -48.28 15.39 -17.19
CA MET A 1 -49.27 14.30 -17.29
C MET A 1 -48.49 13.00 -17.33
N LEU A 2 -48.58 12.19 -16.27
CA LEU A 2 -48.02 10.83 -16.16
C LEU A 2 -48.63 9.91 -17.26
N PRO A 3 -47.97 8.81 -17.69
CA PRO A 3 -47.92 7.58 -16.89
C PRO A 3 -46.64 6.72 -16.96
N PHE A 4 -46.44 5.97 -15.88
CA PHE A 4 -45.57 4.78 -15.76
C PHE A 4 -45.97 3.64 -16.72
N PRO A 5 -45.03 2.75 -17.07
CA PRO A 5 -45.33 1.33 -17.27
C PRO A 5 -44.61 0.39 -16.30
N GLN A 6 -45.29 -0.71 -15.99
CA GLN A 6 -44.94 -1.85 -15.12
C GLN A 6 -43.76 -2.72 -15.62
N PRO A 7 -43.18 -3.59 -14.76
CA PRO A 7 -41.99 -4.39 -15.08
C PRO A 7 -42.32 -5.65 -15.91
N LEU A 8 -41.37 -6.05 -16.78
CA LEU A 8 -41.41 -7.29 -17.56
C LEU A 8 -40.89 -8.48 -16.72
N SER A 9 -41.56 -9.63 -16.88
CA SER A 9 -41.30 -10.95 -16.27
C SER A 9 -40.04 -11.64 -16.87
N PRO A 10 -39.40 -12.61 -16.18
CA PRO A 10 -38.03 -13.02 -16.45
C PRO A 10 -37.96 -14.03 -17.61
N ARG A 11 -37.16 -13.71 -18.64
CA ARG A 11 -36.72 -14.67 -19.65
C ARG A 11 -35.20 -14.73 -19.68
N GLN A 12 -34.72 -15.97 -19.63
CA GLN A 12 -33.37 -16.53 -19.80
C GLN A 12 -32.28 -15.59 -20.35
N PRO A 13 -31.07 -15.57 -19.78
CA PRO A 13 -29.92 -14.97 -20.42
C PRO A 13 -29.18 -16.02 -21.26
N ASP A 14 -29.38 -15.98 -22.57
CA ASP A 14 -28.35 -16.40 -23.52
C ASP A 14 -27.89 -15.17 -24.30
N ASN A 15 -26.57 -15.07 -24.49
CA ASN A 15 -25.81 -14.05 -25.23
C ASN A 15 -25.37 -12.80 -24.45
N LEU A 16 -24.36 -12.97 -23.59
CA LEU A 16 -23.39 -11.92 -23.26
C LEU A 16 -22.08 -12.15 -24.03
N THR A 17 -22.12 -11.95 -25.35
CA THR A 17 -20.91 -11.65 -26.14
C THR A 17 -20.90 -10.16 -26.44
N THR A 18 -20.41 -9.39 -25.49
CA THR A 18 -19.94 -8.02 -25.74
C THR A 18 -18.65 -7.87 -24.96
N SER A 19 -17.52 -7.78 -25.64
CA SER A 19 -16.22 -7.58 -25.00
C SER A 19 -16.25 -6.24 -24.26
N TYR A 20 -16.06 -6.24 -22.93
CA TYR A 20 -16.10 -5.02 -22.09
C TYR A 20 -14.73 -4.32 -21.93
N LEU A 21 -13.77 -4.60 -22.81
CA LEU A 21 -12.59 -3.75 -23.07
C LEU A 21 -12.88 -2.25 -23.27
N PRO A 22 -14.07 -1.79 -23.75
CA PRO A 22 -14.36 -0.36 -23.91
C PRO A 22 -14.33 0.46 -22.60
N THR A 23 -14.66 -0.14 -21.45
CA THR A 23 -14.73 0.61 -20.18
C THR A 23 -13.33 1.04 -19.73
N MET A 24 -12.33 0.16 -19.86
CA MET A 24 -10.93 0.50 -19.58
C MET A 24 -10.34 1.47 -20.63
N LYS A 25 -10.72 1.35 -21.91
CA LYS A 25 -10.30 2.30 -22.96
C LYS A 25 -10.84 3.71 -22.73
N SER A 26 -12.09 3.84 -22.28
CA SER A 26 -12.75 5.12 -21.99
C SER A 26 -12.11 5.86 -20.80
N LEU A 27 -11.74 5.11 -19.75
CA LEU A 27 -11.04 5.65 -18.58
C LEU A 27 -9.58 6.02 -18.90
N ALA A 28 -8.86 5.17 -19.63
CA ALA A 28 -7.49 5.44 -20.06
C ALA A 28 -7.40 6.65 -21.02
N ALA A 29 -8.38 6.88 -21.89
CA ALA A 29 -8.44 8.05 -22.76
C ALA A 29 -8.52 9.38 -21.98
N LYS A 30 -9.09 9.38 -20.77
CA LYS A 30 -9.08 10.54 -19.86
C LYS A 30 -7.74 10.69 -19.14
N ALA A 31 -7.07 9.59 -18.79
CA ALA A 31 -5.75 9.59 -18.17
C ALA A 31 -4.59 9.97 -19.12
N LEU A 32 -4.80 9.84 -20.45
CA LEU A 32 -3.83 10.15 -21.51
C LEU A 32 -3.66 11.66 -21.81
N HIS A 33 -4.07 12.56 -20.91
CA HIS A 33 -3.75 13.99 -20.99
C HIS A 33 -2.67 14.34 -19.95
N PRO A 34 -1.38 14.27 -20.30
CA PRO A 34 -0.32 14.69 -19.39
C PRO A 34 -0.38 16.22 -19.29
N ARG A 35 -0.57 16.76 -18.09
CA ARG A 35 0.03 18.07 -17.80
C ARG A 35 1.53 17.87 -17.93
N ARG A 36 2.13 18.43 -18.98
CA ARG A 36 3.58 18.57 -19.11
C ARG A 36 4.09 19.37 -17.91
N HIS A 37 4.48 18.70 -16.84
CA HIS A 37 5.50 19.24 -15.96
C HIS A 37 6.81 19.09 -16.70
N SER A 38 7.35 20.22 -17.14
CA SER A 38 8.72 20.32 -17.64
C SER A 38 9.65 19.63 -16.65
N LEU A 39 10.47 18.69 -17.14
CA LEU A 39 11.63 18.18 -16.45
C LEU A 39 12.55 19.37 -16.12
N GLN A 40 12.37 19.96 -14.95
CA GLN A 40 13.43 20.75 -14.34
C GLN A 40 14.48 19.75 -13.87
N GLU A 41 15.71 19.93 -14.35
CA GLU A 41 16.88 19.20 -13.88
C GLU A 41 16.89 19.23 -12.34
N LYS A 42 16.83 18.04 -11.72
CA LYS A 42 17.03 17.87 -10.27
C LYS A 42 18.35 18.51 -9.89
N ARG A 43 18.31 19.69 -9.26
CA ARG A 43 19.47 20.21 -8.54
C ARG A 43 19.60 19.41 -7.25
N PRO A 44 20.77 18.83 -6.95
CA PRO A 44 20.96 18.16 -5.67
C PRO A 44 21.04 19.21 -4.57
N ALA A 45 20.01 19.27 -3.71
CA ALA A 45 20.17 19.89 -2.39
C ALA A 45 21.17 19.03 -1.60
N ARG A 46 22.33 19.62 -1.29
CA ARG A 46 23.45 18.94 -0.64
C ARG A 46 23.08 18.59 0.79
N TYR A 47 23.06 17.30 1.11
CA TYR A 47 23.36 16.87 2.47
C TYR A 47 24.85 17.16 2.71
N SER A 48 25.17 18.16 3.54
CA SER A 48 26.50 18.31 4.10
C SER A 48 26.46 17.75 5.52
N GLU A 49 27.25 16.70 5.79
CA GLU A 49 27.54 16.29 7.17
C GLU A 49 27.98 17.52 7.98
N PRO A 50 27.52 17.68 9.24
CA PRO A 50 27.94 18.80 10.05
C PRO A 50 29.40 18.60 10.46
N LEU A 51 30.31 19.20 9.70
CA LEU A 51 31.67 19.48 10.13
C LEU A 51 31.63 20.65 11.13
N GLY A 52 31.57 20.34 12.42
CA GLY A 52 31.98 21.27 13.49
C GLY A 52 30.94 21.56 14.57
N ASN A 53 31.46 21.69 15.80
CA ASN A 53 30.73 22.04 17.02
C ASN A 53 30.06 23.43 16.93
N HIS A 54 28.75 23.46 17.21
CA HIS A 54 27.86 24.61 17.46
C HIS A 54 27.58 25.60 16.31
N SER A 55 26.30 25.67 15.90
CA SER A 55 25.39 26.83 16.00
C SER A 55 24.44 26.99 14.78
N GLU A 56 23.14 27.12 15.09
CA GLU A 56 21.98 27.35 14.20
C GLU A 56 21.75 26.34 13.07
N VAL A 57 20.79 25.42 13.28
CA VAL A 57 20.16 24.69 12.17
C VAL A 57 19.33 25.71 11.38
N ARG A 58 19.89 26.27 10.31
CA ARG A 58 19.14 27.06 9.34
C ARG A 58 18.42 26.12 8.40
N PHE A 59 17.11 25.97 8.62
CA PHE A 59 16.23 25.26 7.71
C PHE A 59 16.02 26.11 6.45
N SER A 60 16.57 25.67 5.33
CA SER A 60 16.22 26.19 4.00
C SER A 60 15.08 25.34 3.48
N TRP A 61 13.85 25.82 3.66
CA TRP A 61 12.65 25.18 3.12
C TRP A 61 12.52 25.53 1.64
N ASP A 62 12.25 24.55 0.76
CA ASP A 62 11.75 24.91 -0.57
C ASP A 62 10.31 25.43 -0.40
N GLU A 63 9.94 26.45 -1.14
CA GLU A 63 8.72 27.24 -0.90
C GLU A 63 7.44 26.49 -1.32
N THR A 64 7.56 25.36 -2.03
CA THR A 64 6.41 24.66 -2.64
C THR A 64 6.00 23.37 -1.95
N ASP A 65 6.91 22.72 -1.22
CA ASP A 65 6.70 21.34 -0.74
C ASP A 65 6.36 21.30 0.77
N PRO A 66 5.49 20.38 1.22
CA PRO A 66 5.13 20.26 2.63
C PRO A 66 6.33 19.83 3.51
N ASN A 67 6.57 20.58 4.56
CA ASN A 67 7.80 20.51 5.37
C ASN A 67 7.70 19.55 6.56
N ILE A 68 8.57 18.55 6.62
CA ILE A 68 8.69 17.59 7.72
C ILE A 68 10.01 17.78 8.48
N VAL A 69 9.91 17.91 9.80
CA VAL A 69 11.05 17.80 10.71
C VAL A 69 11.11 16.38 11.26
N ILE A 70 12.22 15.70 10.99
CA ILE A 70 12.54 14.40 11.59
C ILE A 70 13.35 14.66 12.85
N ALA A 71 12.88 14.16 14.00
CA ALA A 71 13.54 14.33 15.28
C ALA A 71 13.91 12.98 15.91
N ALA A 72 15.15 12.83 16.37
CA ALA A 72 15.63 11.61 16.99
C ALA A 72 16.66 11.89 18.08
N ASP A 73 16.87 10.95 18.99
CA ASP A 73 17.83 10.96 20.08
C ASP A 73 19.25 10.53 19.64
N SER A 74 19.67 10.97 18.46
CA SER A 74 20.97 10.66 17.85
C SER A 74 21.46 11.79 16.93
N ILE A 75 22.78 11.83 16.65
CA ILE A 75 23.41 12.83 15.77
C ILE A 75 23.17 12.60 14.27
N SER A 76 22.79 11.37 13.91
CA SER A 76 22.53 10.92 12.56
C SER A 76 21.36 9.95 12.61
N PHE A 77 20.57 9.90 11.55
CA PHE A 77 19.38 9.06 11.50
C PHE A 77 19.29 8.32 10.16
N ASP A 78 18.48 7.27 10.12
CA ASP A 78 18.33 6.38 8.98
C ASP A 78 18.07 7.15 7.67
N PRO A 79 19.02 7.16 6.71
CA PRO A 79 18.90 7.93 5.47
C PRO A 79 17.75 7.46 4.59
N LEU A 80 17.37 6.18 4.65
CA LEU A 80 16.29 5.63 3.83
C LEU A 80 14.93 6.20 4.21
N ILE A 81 14.73 6.56 5.48
CA ILE A 81 13.50 7.23 5.93
C ILE A 81 13.38 8.62 5.29
N PHE A 82 14.49 9.37 5.17
CA PHE A 82 14.47 10.66 4.49
C PHE A 82 14.13 10.50 3.01
N ASP A 83 14.73 9.52 2.33
CA ASP A 83 14.45 9.25 0.91
C ASP A 83 12.98 8.86 0.70
N GLN A 84 12.42 8.02 1.57
CA GLN A 84 11.00 7.67 1.52
C GLN A 84 10.08 8.89 1.67
N PHE A 85 10.37 9.82 2.58
CA PHE A 85 9.58 11.06 2.70
C PHE A 85 9.73 11.98 1.49
N ARG A 86 10.94 12.11 0.92
CA ARG A 86 11.17 12.90 -0.30
C ARG A 86 10.44 12.30 -1.49
N GLU A 87 10.42 10.97 -1.62
CA GLU A 87 9.64 10.30 -2.65
C GLU A 87 8.14 10.57 -2.51
N GLU A 88 7.63 10.68 -1.28
CA GLU A 88 6.24 11.09 -1.00
C GLU A 88 5.95 12.58 -1.25
N GLY A 89 6.95 13.36 -1.67
CA GLY A 89 6.83 14.79 -1.97
C GLY A 89 6.92 15.69 -0.74
N PHE A 90 7.62 15.24 0.32
CA PHE A 90 7.89 16.05 1.49
C PHE A 90 9.33 16.57 1.49
N ASP A 91 9.47 17.84 1.84
CA ASP A 91 10.76 18.39 2.23
C ASP A 91 11.11 17.93 3.63
N THR A 92 12.36 17.54 3.83
CA THR A 92 12.81 16.93 5.09
C THR A 92 13.95 17.72 5.72
N ALA A 93 13.84 17.93 7.02
CA ALA A 93 14.91 18.43 7.84
C ALA A 93 15.14 17.55 9.06
N PHE A 94 16.33 17.63 9.65
CA PHE A 94 16.68 16.83 10.82
C PHE A 94 16.92 17.71 12.06
N LEU A 95 16.32 17.32 13.18
CA LEU A 95 16.49 17.97 14.48
C LEU A 95 16.95 16.93 15.52
N PRO A 96 18.26 16.81 15.77
CA PRO A 96 18.78 15.85 16.74
C PRO A 96 18.56 16.34 18.19
N TYR A 97 18.14 15.43 19.06
CA TYR A 97 18.13 15.64 20.50
C TYR A 97 19.46 15.14 21.11
N MET A 98 20.39 16.07 21.32
CA MET A 98 21.73 15.78 21.88
C MET A 98 22.01 16.48 23.21
N ASP A 99 21.15 17.45 23.56
CA ASP A 99 21.40 18.47 24.57
C ASP A 99 20.40 18.32 25.72
N SER A 100 20.11 19.41 26.45
CA SER A 100 19.09 19.39 27.50
C SER A 100 17.66 19.52 26.93
N PRO A 101 16.64 18.94 27.59
CA PRO A 101 15.23 19.08 27.20
C PRO A 101 14.78 20.54 27.02
N LYS A 102 15.34 21.47 27.80
CA LYS A 102 15.02 22.91 27.68
C LYS A 102 15.49 23.51 26.36
N LYS A 103 16.69 23.16 25.90
CA LYS A 103 17.22 23.63 24.62
C LYS A 103 16.43 23.04 23.46
N PHE A 104 16.13 21.75 23.54
CA PHE A 104 15.32 21.08 22.53
C PHE A 104 13.90 21.66 22.43
N ASP A 105 13.22 21.91 23.56
CA ASP A 105 11.94 22.65 23.59
C ASP A 105 12.09 24.03 22.94
N SER A 106 13.16 24.78 23.26
CA SER A 106 13.40 26.09 22.64
C SER A 106 13.55 26.00 21.12
N GLN A 107 14.28 25.00 20.61
CA GLN A 107 14.42 24.76 19.17
C GLN A 107 13.09 24.42 18.52
N LEU A 108 12.29 23.52 19.14
CA LEU A 108 10.96 23.16 18.66
C LEU A 108 10.03 24.38 18.57
N GLN A 109 10.03 25.26 19.57
CA GLN A 109 9.19 26.47 19.58
C GLN A 109 9.61 27.48 18.51
N SER A 110 10.90 27.50 18.12
CA SER A 110 11.45 28.38 17.09
C SER A 110 11.33 27.86 15.65
N LEU A 111 10.90 26.60 15.43
CA LEU A 111 10.81 26.01 14.08
C LEU A 111 9.97 26.84 13.11
N GLN A 112 8.94 27.50 13.63
CA GLN A 112 8.03 28.34 12.84
C GLN A 112 8.64 29.70 12.44
N ASP A 113 9.69 30.16 13.12
CA ASP A 113 10.18 31.54 13.04
C ASP A 113 10.80 31.85 11.67
N SER A 114 11.35 30.82 11.01
CA SER A 114 11.93 30.92 9.67
C SER A 114 10.93 30.63 8.54
N MET A 115 9.67 30.36 8.86
CA MET A 115 8.67 29.97 7.86
C MET A 115 7.89 31.19 7.34
N GLU A 116 7.66 31.22 6.02
CA GLU A 116 6.82 32.24 5.38
C GLU A 116 5.35 32.15 5.81
N PHE A 117 4.58 33.19 5.47
CA PHE A 117 3.16 33.24 5.79
C PHE A 117 2.37 32.18 5.01
N GLY A 118 1.61 31.34 5.72
CA GLY A 118 0.79 30.28 5.12
C GLY A 118 1.43 28.89 5.18
N ASN A 119 2.74 28.80 5.42
CA ASN A 119 3.43 27.51 5.48
C ASN A 119 3.09 26.77 6.78
N ARG A 120 2.92 25.46 6.67
CA ARG A 120 2.69 24.51 7.76
C ARG A 120 3.84 23.52 7.80
N TYR A 121 4.04 22.90 8.96
CA TYR A 121 5.04 21.84 9.12
C TYR A 121 4.48 20.69 9.95
N ALA A 122 5.13 19.53 9.83
CA ALA A 122 4.87 18.37 10.65
C ALA A 122 6.16 17.88 11.31
N ILE A 123 6.02 17.13 12.40
CA ILE A 123 7.15 16.50 13.08
C ILE A 123 6.96 14.98 13.08
N VAL A 124 7.97 14.25 12.63
CA VAL A 124 8.08 12.80 12.80
C VAL A 124 9.23 12.54 13.76
N ALA A 125 8.90 12.06 14.96
CA ALA A 125 9.88 11.94 16.04
C ALA A 125 10.03 10.51 16.53
N TYR A 126 11.24 10.15 16.95
CA TYR A 126 11.62 8.80 17.35
C TYR A 126 12.26 8.80 18.75
N GLY A 127 12.03 7.75 19.53
CA GLY A 127 12.71 7.53 20.82
C GLY A 127 12.40 8.59 21.87
N GLU A 128 13.42 9.02 22.61
CA GLU A 128 13.26 10.07 23.63
C GLU A 128 12.83 11.41 23.01
N ALA A 129 13.32 11.73 21.80
CA ALA A 129 12.90 12.93 21.08
C ALA A 129 11.39 12.93 20.81
N ALA A 130 10.79 11.76 20.56
CA ALA A 130 9.33 11.63 20.41
C ALA A 130 8.58 12.04 21.68
N SER A 131 9.04 11.62 22.84
CA SER A 131 8.43 12.01 24.12
C SER A 131 8.54 13.51 24.39
N LEU A 132 9.68 14.11 24.07
CA LEU A 132 9.89 15.55 24.21
C LEU A 132 9.04 16.37 23.22
N VAL A 133 8.88 15.91 21.98
CA VAL A 133 7.97 16.53 21.00
C VAL A 133 6.53 16.48 21.52
N LEU A 134 6.07 15.32 21.99
CA LEU A 134 4.72 15.20 22.56
C LEU A 134 4.52 16.14 23.76
N GLN A 135 5.55 16.31 24.60
CA GLN A 135 5.54 17.23 25.73
C GLN A 135 5.47 18.70 25.30
N ALA A 136 6.18 19.08 24.23
CA ALA A 136 6.14 20.43 23.67
C ALA A 136 4.75 20.76 23.11
N CYS A 137 4.05 19.79 22.51
CA CYS A 137 2.70 19.95 21.98
C CYS A 137 1.61 20.18 23.05
N VAL A 138 1.92 20.08 24.34
CA VAL A 138 1.02 20.52 25.42
C VAL A 138 0.83 22.04 25.38
N LYS A 139 1.85 22.78 24.90
CA LYS A 139 1.79 24.22 24.64
C LYS A 139 1.36 24.44 23.18
N PRO A 140 0.70 25.57 22.86
CA PRO A 140 0.40 25.91 21.47
C PRO A 140 1.67 25.97 20.62
N MET A 141 1.71 25.19 19.54
CA MET A 141 2.74 25.24 18.51
C MET A 141 2.08 25.69 17.20
N PRO A 142 2.11 27.00 16.88
CA PRO A 142 1.49 27.49 15.66
C PRO A 142 2.11 26.85 14.42
N ARG A 143 1.31 26.71 13.36
CA ARG A 143 1.67 26.10 12.06
C ARG A 143 2.00 24.59 12.08
N LEU A 144 2.12 23.97 13.26
CA LEU A 144 2.25 22.52 13.39
C LEU A 144 0.93 21.84 13.02
N CYS A 145 0.91 21.09 11.92
CA CYS A 145 -0.30 20.46 11.39
C CYS A 145 -0.40 18.96 11.68
N ALA A 146 0.74 18.28 11.84
CA ALA A 146 0.79 16.87 12.19
C ALA A 146 1.99 16.50 13.07
N VAL A 147 1.81 15.50 13.93
CA VAL A 147 2.87 14.84 14.70
C VAL A 147 2.71 13.34 14.60
N VAL A 148 3.82 12.67 14.29
CA VAL A 148 3.93 11.22 14.37
C VAL A 148 5.05 10.87 15.34
N ALA A 149 4.71 10.15 16.40
CA ALA A 149 5.66 9.77 17.45
C ALA A 149 5.91 8.26 17.41
N TYR A 150 7.13 7.85 17.13
CA TYR A 150 7.58 6.48 17.15
C TYR A 150 8.27 6.15 18.48
N TYR A 151 7.77 5.12 19.14
CA TYR A 151 8.27 4.53 20.39
C TYR A 151 8.66 5.54 21.47
N PRO A 152 7.80 6.53 21.82
CA PRO A 152 8.06 7.43 22.94
C PRO A 152 8.26 6.66 24.26
N THR A 153 9.22 7.09 25.07
CA THR A 153 9.52 6.52 26.40
C THR A 153 8.44 6.86 27.42
N TYR A 154 7.79 8.01 27.28
CA TYR A 154 6.60 8.44 28.01
C TYR A 154 5.65 9.26 27.12
N ILE A 155 4.36 9.27 27.48
CA ILE A 155 3.32 10.05 26.77
C ILE A 155 2.66 11.01 27.77
N PRO A 156 2.75 12.34 27.56
CA PRO A 156 2.15 13.32 28.47
C PRO A 156 0.62 13.20 28.50
N ALA A 157 0.01 13.84 29.50
CA ALA A 157 -1.43 14.04 29.51
C ALA A 157 -1.79 15.20 28.56
N PHE A 158 -2.68 14.97 27.60
CA PHE A 158 -3.18 16.01 26.72
C PHE A 158 -4.49 16.56 27.27
N GLU A 159 -4.61 17.88 27.40
CA GLU A 159 -5.92 18.51 27.51
C GLU A 159 -6.58 18.50 26.12
N SER A 160 -7.81 17.95 26.01
CA SER A 160 -8.47 17.69 24.72
C SER A 160 -8.61 18.93 23.81
N ARG A 161 -8.58 20.14 24.38
CA ARG A 161 -8.67 21.40 23.62
C ARG A 161 -7.37 21.80 22.94
N SER A 162 -6.21 21.41 23.48
CA SER A 162 -4.89 21.88 23.02
C SER A 162 -4.42 21.23 21.72
N ILE A 163 -4.99 20.08 21.34
CA ILE A 163 -4.58 19.29 20.17
C ILE A 163 -5.75 18.88 19.27
N SER A 164 -6.85 19.66 19.31
CA SER A 164 -8.10 19.32 18.60
C SER A 164 -7.96 19.41 17.08
N SER A 165 -7.15 20.36 16.57
CA SER A 165 -6.84 20.51 15.15
C SER A 165 -5.59 19.73 14.70
N LEU A 166 -4.74 19.31 15.64
CA LEU A 166 -3.49 18.61 15.36
C LEU A 166 -3.74 17.15 14.99
N LYS A 167 -3.24 16.72 13.83
CA LYS A 167 -3.19 15.29 13.46
C LYS A 167 -2.09 14.60 14.25
N LEU A 168 -2.45 13.66 15.11
CA LEU A 168 -1.49 12.99 16.00
C LEU A 168 -1.65 11.48 15.89
N LYS A 169 -0.54 10.79 15.60
CA LYS A 169 -0.44 9.32 15.72
C LYS A 169 0.78 8.92 16.53
N ILE A 170 0.63 7.90 17.36
CA ILE A 170 1.70 7.37 18.19
C ILE A 170 1.89 5.88 17.88
N HIS A 171 3.09 5.47 17.55
CA HIS A 171 3.46 4.09 17.24
C HIS A 171 4.24 3.49 18.41
N LEU A 172 3.72 2.41 18.99
CA LEU A 172 4.29 1.77 20.17
C LEU A 172 4.75 0.35 19.84
N ALA A 173 5.98 0.01 20.20
CA ALA A 173 6.45 -1.36 20.15
C ALA A 173 5.64 -2.26 21.11
N GLY A 174 5.73 -3.57 20.95
CA GLY A 174 4.91 -4.52 21.73
C GLY A 174 5.08 -4.37 23.24
N ARG A 175 6.32 -4.16 23.70
CA ARG A 175 6.65 -3.94 25.12
C ARG A 175 6.11 -2.62 25.68
N GLN A 176 5.74 -1.66 24.83
CA GLN A 176 5.18 -0.36 25.22
C GLN A 176 3.65 -0.38 25.30
N ALA A 177 2.99 -1.54 25.16
CA ALA A 177 1.52 -1.66 25.21
C ALA A 177 0.87 -0.97 26.43
N LYS A 178 1.56 -0.96 27.57
CA LYS A 178 1.09 -0.31 28.82
C LYS A 178 0.97 1.23 28.72
N LEU A 179 1.68 1.85 27.77
CA LEU A 179 1.58 3.28 27.49
C LEU A 179 0.39 3.62 26.58
N GLY A 180 -0.26 2.61 25.99
CA GLY A 180 -1.32 2.79 25.00
C GLY A 180 -2.50 3.60 25.55
N LYS A 181 -2.84 4.67 24.84
CA LYS A 181 -4.01 5.53 25.05
C LYS A 181 -4.72 5.74 23.71
N GLU A 182 -5.72 6.63 23.68
CA GLU A 182 -6.29 7.14 22.44
C GLU A 182 -5.18 7.63 21.48
N ARG A 183 -5.31 7.41 20.17
CA ARG A 183 -4.33 7.75 19.11
C ARG A 183 -3.04 6.93 19.09
N CYS A 184 -2.91 5.92 19.94
CA CYS A 184 -1.78 4.98 19.93
C CYS A 184 -2.08 3.73 19.10
N TYR A 185 -1.07 3.24 18.38
CA TYR A 185 -1.08 1.94 17.70
C TYR A 185 0.01 1.07 18.32
N VAL A 186 -0.39 -0.07 18.87
CA VAL A 186 0.54 -1.03 19.48
C VAL A 186 0.81 -2.18 18.51
N TYR A 187 2.08 -2.50 18.31
CA TYR A 187 2.53 -3.55 17.42
C TYR A 187 3.09 -4.73 18.24
N ALA A 188 2.22 -5.69 18.58
CA ALA A 188 2.45 -6.68 19.64
C ALA A 188 3.77 -7.47 19.53
N ASN A 189 4.20 -7.81 18.31
CA ASN A 189 5.38 -8.65 18.07
C ASN A 189 6.62 -7.86 17.65
N SER A 190 6.66 -6.55 17.95
CA SER A 190 7.75 -5.67 17.54
C SER A 190 8.57 -5.15 18.73
N GLU A 191 9.83 -4.82 18.48
CA GLU A 191 10.73 -4.15 19.41
C GLU A 191 10.89 -2.66 19.07
N VAL A 192 11.38 -1.87 20.02
CA VAL A 192 11.73 -0.46 19.76
C VAL A 192 12.79 -0.42 18.65
N GLY A 193 12.60 0.46 17.67
CA GLY A 193 13.44 0.50 16.46
C GLY A 193 12.90 -0.30 15.28
N PHE A 194 11.73 -0.96 15.39
CA PHE A 194 11.18 -1.78 14.29
C PHE A 194 10.98 -1.05 12.96
N ALA A 195 10.91 0.29 12.98
CA ALA A 195 10.66 1.13 11.82
C ALA A 195 11.94 1.74 11.21
N GLN A 196 13.12 1.48 11.76
CA GLN A 196 14.40 2.00 11.27
C GLN A 196 15.16 0.89 10.54
N HIS A 197 15.54 1.12 9.28
CA HIS A 197 16.15 0.12 8.38
C HIS A 197 17.58 -0.24 8.79
N ASP A 198 18.26 0.66 9.50
CA ASP A 198 19.65 0.51 9.96
C ASP A 198 19.79 -0.20 11.31
N LEU A 199 18.66 -0.57 11.94
CA LEU A 199 18.64 -1.26 13.23
C LEU A 199 18.37 -2.77 13.10
N PRO A 200 18.98 -3.62 13.95
CA PRO A 200 18.68 -5.05 13.99
C PRO A 200 17.21 -5.39 14.28
N GLN A 201 16.49 -4.46 14.92
CA GLN A 201 15.08 -4.60 15.27
C GLN A 201 14.15 -4.36 14.08
N TYR A 202 14.66 -3.89 12.95
CA TYR A 202 13.86 -3.60 11.76
C TYR A 202 12.95 -4.78 11.41
N ASP A 203 11.65 -4.52 11.37
CA ASP A 203 10.66 -5.49 10.90
C ASP A 203 9.92 -4.86 9.71
N PRO A 204 10.21 -5.28 8.47
CA PRO A 204 9.63 -4.67 7.28
C PRO A 204 8.09 -4.81 7.22
N VAL A 205 7.50 -5.83 7.85
CA VAL A 205 6.05 -6.03 7.86
C VAL A 205 5.39 -5.02 8.79
N THR A 206 5.91 -4.90 10.01
CA THR A 206 5.40 -3.94 11.00
C THR A 206 5.71 -2.50 10.59
N ALA A 207 6.93 -2.24 10.09
CA ALA A 207 7.35 -0.93 9.59
C ALA A 207 6.42 -0.44 8.48
N ARG A 208 6.07 -1.29 7.50
CA ARG A 208 5.14 -0.92 6.42
C ARG A 208 3.76 -0.53 6.94
N LEU A 209 3.22 -1.27 7.91
CA LEU A 209 1.92 -0.93 8.51
C LEU A 209 1.97 0.40 9.28
N ALA A 210 3.07 0.66 9.98
CA ALA A 210 3.28 1.96 10.64
C ALA A 210 3.45 3.08 9.61
N TRP A 211 4.19 2.84 8.54
CA TRP A 211 4.41 3.79 7.45
C TRP A 211 3.10 4.25 6.81
N SER A 212 2.20 3.34 6.45
CA SER A 212 0.89 3.71 5.89
C SER A 212 0.10 4.63 6.83
N ARG A 213 0.19 4.41 8.14
CA ARG A 213 -0.46 5.27 9.15
C ARG A 213 0.24 6.62 9.26
N THR A 214 1.56 6.66 9.22
CA THR A 214 2.39 7.88 9.21
C THR A 214 2.03 8.76 8.02
N VAL A 215 2.08 8.21 6.81
CA VAL A 215 1.74 8.94 5.58
C VAL A 215 0.30 9.45 5.62
N SER A 216 -0.67 8.63 6.08
CA SER A 216 -2.05 9.11 6.28
C SER A 216 -2.13 10.29 7.26
N CYS A 217 -1.41 10.25 8.39
CA CYS A 217 -1.41 11.33 9.37
C CYS A 217 -0.86 12.63 8.78
N LEU A 218 0.24 12.53 8.06
CA LEU A 218 0.92 13.67 7.45
C LEU A 218 0.05 14.29 6.36
N ARG A 219 -0.48 13.46 5.46
CA ARG A 219 -1.38 13.92 4.38
C ARG A 219 -2.65 14.55 4.94
N GLU A 220 -3.22 14.02 6.02
CA GLU A 220 -4.34 14.69 6.70
C GLU A 220 -3.96 16.05 7.29
N GLY A 221 -2.75 16.20 7.83
CA GLY A 221 -2.27 17.46 8.41
C GLY A 221 -1.99 18.52 7.34
N PHE A 222 -1.41 18.10 6.22
CA PHE A 222 -1.14 18.96 5.07
C PHE A 222 -2.33 19.11 4.11
N GLU A 223 -3.44 18.42 4.37
CA GLU A 223 -4.63 18.37 3.50
C GLU A 223 -4.31 17.89 2.08
N MET A 224 -3.38 16.93 1.97
CA MET A 224 -3.00 16.30 0.72
C MET A 224 -3.91 15.12 0.39
N THR A 225 -4.42 15.09 -0.85
CA THR A 225 -5.29 14.02 -1.36
C THR A 225 -4.77 13.50 -2.70
N PRO A 226 -3.63 12.76 -2.71
CA PRO A 226 -3.11 12.20 -3.94
C PRO A 226 -4.10 11.21 -4.54
N ASP A 227 -4.31 11.31 -5.85
CA ASP A 227 -5.16 10.39 -6.59
C ASP A 227 -4.33 9.24 -7.16
N LEU A 228 -4.50 8.05 -6.57
CA LEU A 228 -3.75 6.84 -6.94
C LEU A 228 -4.35 6.14 -8.16
N GLU A 229 -5.64 6.37 -8.42
CA GLU A 229 -6.41 5.64 -9.43
C GLU A 229 -5.87 5.86 -10.86
N PRO A 230 -5.48 7.07 -11.29
CA PRO A 230 -4.95 7.27 -12.63
C PRO A 230 -3.66 6.47 -12.92
N THR A 231 -2.75 6.37 -11.95
CA THR A 231 -1.54 5.54 -12.11
C THR A 231 -1.91 4.07 -12.25
N TRP A 232 -2.84 3.60 -11.41
CA TRP A 232 -3.25 2.21 -11.41
C TRP A 232 -4.05 1.81 -12.65
N GLU A 233 -5.00 2.62 -13.08
CA GLU A 233 -5.78 2.38 -14.30
C GLU A 233 -4.89 2.37 -15.53
N ARG A 234 -3.91 3.29 -15.59
CA ARG A 234 -2.90 3.28 -16.65
C ARG A 234 -2.06 2.00 -16.61
N HIS A 235 -1.62 1.57 -15.43
CA HIS A 235 -0.89 0.29 -15.28
C HIS A 235 -1.72 -0.90 -15.80
N LEU A 236 -2.98 -1.02 -15.38
CA LEU A 236 -3.88 -2.08 -15.84
C LEU A 236 -4.09 -2.06 -17.35
N PHE A 237 -4.25 -0.85 -17.93
CA PHE A 237 -4.36 -0.69 -19.37
C PHE A 237 -3.11 -1.19 -20.10
N MET A 238 -1.91 -0.82 -19.63
CA MET A 238 -0.64 -1.26 -20.24
C MET A 238 -0.49 -2.78 -20.18
N LYS A 239 -0.74 -3.37 -19.01
CA LYS A 239 -0.56 -4.79 -18.73
C LYS A 239 -1.55 -5.71 -19.45
N TYR A 240 -2.82 -5.30 -19.54
CA TYR A 240 -3.88 -6.16 -20.09
C TYR A 240 -4.36 -5.77 -21.49
N ALA A 241 -4.52 -4.47 -21.76
CA ALA A 241 -5.22 -4.00 -22.95
C ALA A 241 -4.27 -3.65 -24.10
N SER A 242 -3.26 -2.80 -23.88
CA SER A 242 -2.27 -2.47 -24.92
C SER A 242 -1.12 -3.47 -24.99
N LYS A 243 -0.89 -4.26 -23.92
CA LYS A 243 0.21 -5.23 -23.83
C LYS A 243 1.58 -4.54 -24.02
N ASP A 244 1.72 -3.36 -23.44
CA ASP A 244 2.91 -2.51 -23.52
C ASP A 244 3.86 -2.79 -22.34
N LEU A 245 4.95 -3.51 -22.64
CA LEU A 245 5.96 -3.89 -21.63
C LEU A 245 6.60 -2.67 -20.96
N GLU A 246 7.07 -1.70 -21.75
CA GLU A 246 7.76 -0.51 -21.21
C GLU A 246 6.79 0.35 -20.39
N GLY A 247 5.58 0.56 -20.91
CA GLY A 247 4.53 1.29 -20.18
C GLY A 247 4.14 0.61 -18.85
N THR A 248 4.17 -0.73 -18.81
CA THR A 248 3.98 -1.48 -17.56
C THR A 248 5.15 -1.29 -16.60
N LEU A 249 6.40 -1.40 -17.06
CA LEU A 249 7.58 -1.25 -16.20
C LEU A 249 7.74 0.17 -15.65
N ASP A 250 7.43 1.19 -16.45
CA ASP A 250 7.51 2.62 -16.07
C ASP A 250 6.61 2.99 -14.88
N SER A 251 5.55 2.22 -14.66
CA SER A 251 4.61 2.44 -13.55
C SER A 251 5.14 2.00 -12.18
N TYR A 252 6.20 1.17 -12.15
CA TYR A 252 6.80 0.68 -10.92
C TYR A 252 7.89 1.63 -10.40
N ALA A 253 8.00 1.67 -9.06
CA ALA A 253 9.08 2.29 -8.33
C ALA A 253 10.33 1.40 -8.34
N ASP A 254 11.48 1.99 -8.03
CA ASP A 254 12.72 1.24 -7.91
C ASP A 254 12.61 0.23 -6.75
N GLY A 255 13.07 -1.00 -6.99
CA GLY A 255 12.96 -2.11 -6.05
C GLY A 255 11.53 -2.61 -5.81
N ALA A 256 10.56 -2.24 -6.65
CA ALA A 256 9.19 -2.69 -6.51
C ALA A 256 9.03 -4.21 -6.64
N ARG A 257 7.96 -4.75 -6.07
CA ARG A 257 7.66 -6.19 -6.12
C ARG A 257 6.24 -6.47 -6.60
N ILE A 258 6.09 -7.47 -7.45
CA ILE A 258 4.80 -8.15 -7.72
C ILE A 258 4.89 -9.60 -7.25
N ASN A 259 3.82 -10.11 -6.63
CA ASN A 259 3.71 -11.50 -6.23
C ASN A 259 2.29 -12.03 -6.46
N TYR A 260 2.20 -13.02 -7.33
CA TYR A 260 1.04 -13.87 -7.52
C TYR A 260 1.10 -15.01 -6.50
N VAL A 261 0.49 -14.76 -5.34
CA VAL A 261 0.70 -15.55 -4.11
C VAL A 261 0.44 -17.04 -4.29
N PRO A 262 -0.66 -17.48 -4.92
CA PRO A 262 -0.97 -18.91 -5.03
C PRO A 262 0.00 -19.72 -5.89
N THR A 263 0.74 -19.08 -6.81
CA THR A 263 1.74 -19.74 -7.68
C THR A 263 3.17 -19.36 -7.35
N CYS A 264 3.38 -18.41 -6.43
CA CYS A 264 4.69 -17.84 -6.10
C CYS A 264 5.43 -17.31 -7.34
N THR A 265 4.68 -16.73 -8.29
CA THR A 265 5.23 -16.10 -9.50
C THR A 265 5.27 -14.58 -9.36
N GLY A 266 6.09 -13.90 -10.17
CA GLY A 266 6.31 -12.45 -10.09
C GLY A 266 7.79 -12.11 -10.10
N GLY A 267 8.16 -11.00 -9.45
CA GLY A 267 9.55 -10.54 -9.43
C GLY A 267 9.76 -9.32 -8.53
N ILE A 268 11.03 -9.09 -8.17
CA ILE A 268 11.51 -7.96 -7.36
C ILE A 268 12.52 -7.14 -8.16
N GLY A 269 12.29 -5.83 -8.22
CA GLY A 269 13.15 -4.90 -8.94
C GLY A 269 12.98 -4.99 -10.46
N HIS A 270 13.58 -4.03 -11.16
CA HIS A 270 13.34 -3.82 -12.58
C HIS A 270 13.59 -5.06 -13.45
N ASP A 271 14.70 -5.76 -13.24
CA ASP A 271 15.12 -6.86 -14.12
C ASP A 271 14.24 -8.10 -13.98
N GLU A 272 13.87 -8.49 -12.76
CA GLU A 272 12.95 -9.59 -12.53
C GLU A 272 11.52 -9.24 -12.98
N LEU A 273 11.08 -8.00 -12.75
CA LEU A 273 9.78 -7.53 -13.26
C LEU A 273 9.73 -7.57 -14.78
N ARG A 274 10.78 -7.09 -15.47
CA ARG A 274 10.88 -7.17 -16.93
C ARG A 274 10.76 -8.60 -17.41
N ARG A 275 11.57 -9.50 -16.87
CA ARG A 275 11.54 -10.92 -17.23
C ARG A 275 10.16 -11.52 -17.03
N PHE A 276 9.53 -11.28 -15.88
CA PHE A 276 8.18 -11.77 -15.58
C PHE A 276 7.16 -11.26 -16.61
N PHE A 277 7.13 -9.95 -16.89
CA PHE A 277 6.14 -9.39 -17.81
C PHE A 277 6.37 -9.81 -19.27
N GLU A 278 7.64 -9.88 -19.68
CA GLU A 278 8.04 -10.24 -21.04
C GLU A 278 7.83 -11.73 -21.33
N ASP A 279 8.26 -12.63 -20.44
CA ASP A 279 8.30 -14.06 -20.72
C ASP A 279 7.06 -14.83 -20.23
N GLU A 280 6.53 -14.43 -19.07
CA GLU A 280 5.57 -15.22 -18.29
C GLU A 280 4.15 -14.63 -18.26
N PHE A 281 4.00 -13.33 -18.53
CA PHE A 281 2.72 -12.64 -18.40
C PHE A 281 2.12 -12.18 -19.74
N ILE A 282 2.67 -11.13 -20.36
CA ILE A 282 2.01 -10.38 -21.45
C ILE A 282 1.73 -11.27 -22.67
N PRO A 283 2.70 -12.03 -23.22
CA PRO A 283 2.45 -12.89 -24.38
C PRO A 283 1.70 -14.18 -24.02
N ARG A 284 1.64 -14.54 -22.73
CA ARG A 284 1.07 -15.81 -22.26
C ARG A 284 -0.42 -15.74 -21.95
N ASN A 285 -1.01 -14.54 -21.97
CA ASN A 285 -2.44 -14.36 -21.77
C ASN A 285 -3.25 -14.84 -23.01
N PRO A 286 -4.23 -15.75 -22.85
CA PRO A 286 -5.04 -16.23 -23.96
C PRO A 286 -5.93 -15.11 -24.52
N PRO A 287 -6.32 -15.16 -25.81
CA PRO A 287 -7.20 -14.15 -26.41
C PRO A 287 -8.56 -14.02 -25.71
N SER A 288 -9.00 -15.07 -25.03
CA SER A 288 -10.26 -15.12 -24.27
C SER A 288 -10.19 -14.48 -22.89
N LEU A 289 -9.01 -14.05 -22.42
CA LEU A 289 -8.83 -13.46 -21.10
C LEU A 289 -9.71 -12.21 -20.94
N GLN A 290 -10.56 -12.22 -19.92
CA GLN A 290 -11.38 -11.10 -19.48
C GLN A 290 -11.12 -10.81 -18.01
N VAL A 291 -10.97 -9.54 -17.69
CA VAL A 291 -10.83 -9.03 -16.31
C VAL A 291 -11.87 -7.95 -16.11
N ARG A 292 -12.66 -8.07 -15.04
CA ARG A 292 -13.70 -7.11 -14.68
C ARG A 292 -13.51 -6.68 -13.24
N LEU A 293 -13.31 -5.38 -13.02
CA LEU A 293 -13.33 -4.78 -11.69
C LEU A 293 -14.74 -4.90 -11.09
N ILE A 294 -14.82 -5.38 -9.85
CA ILE A 294 -16.05 -5.53 -9.07
C ILE A 294 -16.13 -4.45 -8.03
N SER A 295 -15.10 -4.32 -7.21
CA SER A 295 -15.01 -3.30 -6.18
C SER A 295 -13.58 -2.78 -6.03
N ARG A 296 -13.45 -1.54 -5.55
CA ARG A 296 -12.18 -0.90 -5.22
C ARG A 296 -12.27 -0.23 -3.86
N THR A 297 -11.31 -0.54 -2.98
CA THR A 297 -11.12 0.17 -1.71
C THR A 297 -9.85 0.99 -1.77
N LYS A 298 -9.94 2.29 -1.50
CA LYS A 298 -8.80 3.22 -1.52
C LYS A 298 -8.37 3.59 -0.09
N GLY A 299 -7.09 3.38 0.20
CA GLY A 299 -6.41 3.89 1.38
C GLY A 299 -5.62 5.17 1.08
N SER A 300 -4.77 5.59 2.01
CA SER A 300 -3.86 6.72 1.77
C SER A 300 -2.86 6.38 0.67
N ASP A 301 -2.15 5.28 0.80
CA ASP A 301 -0.98 4.88 0.02
C ASP A 301 -1.20 3.54 -0.72
N HIS A 302 -2.42 3.03 -0.73
CA HIS A 302 -2.73 1.73 -1.31
C HIS A 302 -4.15 1.68 -1.84
N LEU A 303 -4.40 0.68 -2.69
CA LEU A 303 -5.71 0.28 -3.15
C LEU A 303 -5.86 -1.24 -3.07
N VAL A 304 -7.10 -1.68 -2.97
CA VAL A 304 -7.49 -3.09 -3.03
C VAL A 304 -8.55 -3.22 -4.10
N ASP A 305 -8.25 -3.98 -5.15
CA ASP A 305 -9.17 -4.30 -6.23
C ASP A 305 -9.68 -5.73 -6.09
N GLU A 306 -10.99 -5.88 -6.04
CA GLU A 306 -11.67 -7.16 -6.24
C GLU A 306 -12.09 -7.26 -7.70
N MET A 307 -11.70 -8.34 -8.37
CA MET A 307 -11.89 -8.53 -9.80
C MET A 307 -12.44 -9.93 -10.10
N TYR A 308 -13.31 -10.01 -11.10
CA TYR A 308 -13.68 -11.27 -11.73
C TYR A 308 -12.78 -11.50 -12.94
N LEU A 309 -12.17 -12.69 -13.02
CA LEU A 309 -11.30 -13.11 -14.11
C LEU A 309 -11.86 -14.35 -14.78
N SER A 310 -11.89 -14.36 -16.11
CA SER A 310 -12.31 -15.52 -16.92
C SER A 310 -11.43 -15.70 -18.15
N PHE A 311 -11.15 -16.96 -18.49
CA PHE A 311 -10.44 -17.32 -19.72
C PHE A 311 -10.73 -18.77 -20.10
N GLN A 312 -10.46 -19.12 -21.36
CA GLN A 312 -10.33 -20.50 -21.81
C GLN A 312 -8.84 -20.88 -21.83
N HIS A 313 -8.48 -22.01 -21.21
CA HIS A 313 -7.09 -22.47 -21.09
C HIS A 313 -6.57 -23.11 -22.40
N THR A 314 -6.39 -22.29 -23.43
CA THR A 314 -5.97 -22.70 -24.80
C THR A 314 -4.46 -22.69 -25.03
N GLN A 315 -3.70 -22.14 -24.09
CA GLN A 315 -2.24 -22.03 -24.09
C GLN A 315 -1.75 -22.16 -22.65
N GLU A 316 -0.46 -22.40 -22.44
CA GLU A 316 0.14 -22.31 -21.10
C GLU A 316 0.06 -20.87 -20.58
N ILE A 317 -0.31 -20.73 -19.29
CA ILE A 317 -0.45 -19.44 -18.61
C ILE A 317 0.39 -19.49 -17.31
N PRO A 318 1.70 -19.20 -17.38
CA PRO A 318 2.64 -19.47 -16.28
C PRO A 318 2.26 -18.82 -14.94
N TRP A 319 1.72 -17.61 -14.96
CA TRP A 319 1.38 -16.89 -13.74
C TRP A 319 0.19 -17.49 -12.96
N ILE A 320 -0.71 -18.26 -13.60
CA ILE A 320 -1.89 -18.87 -12.96
C ILE A 320 -1.84 -20.40 -12.90
N LEU A 321 -1.30 -21.04 -13.94
CA LEU A 321 -1.22 -22.50 -14.12
C LEU A 321 0.20 -22.88 -14.61
N PRO A 322 1.25 -22.66 -13.79
CA PRO A 322 2.63 -22.89 -14.20
C PRO A 322 2.86 -24.36 -14.61
N GLY A 323 3.39 -24.58 -15.82
CA GLY A 323 3.73 -25.90 -16.34
C GLY A 323 2.53 -26.77 -16.74
N ILE A 324 1.31 -26.24 -16.71
CA ILE A 324 0.12 -27.01 -17.11
C ILE A 324 -0.16 -26.76 -18.60
N PRO A 325 -0.20 -27.81 -19.44
CA PRO A 325 -0.52 -27.67 -20.85
C PRO A 325 -1.99 -27.27 -21.07
N PRO A 326 -2.35 -26.78 -22.27
CA PRO A 326 -3.72 -26.38 -22.58
C PRO A 326 -4.74 -27.47 -22.29
N THR A 327 -5.70 -27.18 -21.43
CA THR A 327 -6.81 -28.10 -21.12
C THR A 327 -8.05 -27.81 -21.94
N ASN A 328 -8.10 -26.66 -22.62
CA ASN A 328 -9.26 -26.12 -23.36
C ASN A 328 -10.52 -25.93 -22.52
N LEU A 329 -10.41 -26.00 -21.20
CA LEU A 329 -11.48 -25.75 -20.25
C LEU A 329 -11.55 -24.26 -19.89
N THR A 330 -12.75 -23.80 -19.56
CA THR A 330 -12.99 -22.43 -19.10
C THR A 330 -12.72 -22.35 -17.60
N VAL A 331 -12.01 -21.31 -17.19
CA VAL A 331 -11.76 -20.95 -15.80
C VAL A 331 -12.47 -19.63 -15.51
N GLU A 332 -13.14 -19.58 -14.37
CA GLU A 332 -13.70 -18.38 -13.77
C GLU A 332 -13.27 -18.30 -12.32
N VAL A 333 -12.67 -17.18 -11.92
CA VAL A 333 -12.10 -17.02 -10.57
C VAL A 333 -12.19 -15.56 -10.11
N ALA A 334 -12.45 -15.36 -8.82
CA ALA A 334 -12.31 -14.07 -8.17
C ALA A 334 -10.84 -13.83 -7.82
N ILE A 335 -10.33 -12.63 -8.11
CA ILE A 335 -8.96 -12.20 -7.84
C ILE A 335 -9.00 -10.94 -6.99
N VAL A 336 -8.14 -10.88 -5.97
CA VAL A 336 -7.91 -9.68 -5.18
C VAL A 336 -6.48 -9.19 -5.42
N SER A 337 -6.33 -7.95 -5.87
CA SER A 337 -5.03 -7.29 -5.95
C SER A 337 -4.90 -6.24 -4.84
N VAL A 338 -3.85 -6.35 -4.04
CA VAL A 338 -3.48 -5.37 -3.00
C VAL A 338 -2.24 -4.62 -3.47
N VAL A 339 -2.41 -3.34 -3.78
CA VAL A 339 -1.39 -2.52 -4.45
C VAL A 339 -1.01 -1.34 -3.57
N SER A 340 0.27 -1.14 -3.33
CA SER A 340 0.81 0.00 -2.59
C SER A 340 1.61 0.91 -3.50
N PHE A 341 1.57 2.20 -3.19
CA PHE A 341 2.21 3.27 -3.95
C PHE A 341 3.24 3.98 -3.09
N ARG A 342 4.30 4.45 -3.75
CA ARG A 342 5.29 5.35 -3.19
C ARG A 342 5.69 6.35 -4.27
N GLY A 343 5.62 7.64 -3.96
CA GLY A 343 5.93 8.71 -4.92
C GLY A 343 5.15 8.62 -6.24
N GLY A 344 3.87 8.25 -6.17
CA GLY A 344 3.00 8.13 -7.34
C GLY A 344 3.27 6.92 -8.25
N LYS A 345 4.20 6.03 -7.85
CA LYS A 345 4.54 4.79 -8.53
C LYS A 345 4.16 3.56 -7.70
N ILE A 346 3.98 2.42 -8.35
CA ILE A 346 3.64 1.15 -7.68
C ILE A 346 4.91 0.60 -7.01
N CYS A 347 4.89 0.37 -5.71
CA CYS A 347 6.03 -0.22 -4.99
C CYS A 347 5.79 -1.69 -4.59
N HIS A 348 4.52 -2.10 -4.44
CA HIS A 348 4.19 -3.45 -4.01
C HIS A 348 2.84 -3.88 -4.58
N GLU A 349 2.76 -5.09 -5.13
CA GLU A 349 1.52 -5.72 -5.58
C GLU A 349 1.50 -7.18 -5.09
N ASN A 350 0.46 -7.54 -4.34
CA ASN A 350 0.17 -8.94 -4.02
C ASN A 350 -1.18 -9.31 -4.64
N VAL A 351 -1.21 -10.39 -5.41
CA VAL A 351 -2.40 -10.90 -6.08
C VAL A 351 -2.79 -12.24 -5.48
N TYR A 352 -4.07 -12.36 -5.09
CA TYR A 352 -4.63 -13.53 -4.43
C TYR A 352 -5.82 -14.08 -5.23
N TRP A 353 -5.95 -15.40 -5.25
CA TRP A 353 -7.13 -16.11 -5.73
C TRP A 353 -7.18 -17.52 -5.13
N ASP A 354 -8.28 -18.22 -5.33
CA ASP A 354 -8.41 -19.63 -4.92
C ASP A 354 -7.86 -20.57 -6.00
N GLN A 355 -6.63 -21.05 -5.79
CA GLN A 355 -5.98 -21.98 -6.72
C GLN A 355 -6.63 -23.36 -6.74
N ALA A 356 -7.26 -23.82 -5.65
CA ALA A 356 -7.95 -25.10 -5.65
C ALA A 356 -9.17 -25.05 -6.57
N SER A 357 -9.91 -23.93 -6.57
CA SER A 357 -11.02 -23.68 -7.51
C SER A 357 -10.54 -23.63 -8.97
N VAL A 358 -9.36 -23.06 -9.25
CA VAL A 358 -8.75 -23.08 -10.60
C VAL A 358 -8.40 -24.52 -11.01
N LEU A 359 -7.70 -25.27 -10.17
CA LEU A 359 -7.29 -26.65 -10.43
C LEU A 359 -8.47 -27.60 -10.62
N LEU A 360 -9.56 -27.42 -9.87
CA LEU A 360 -10.81 -28.15 -10.04
C LEU A 360 -11.42 -27.91 -11.42
N GLN A 361 -11.47 -26.64 -11.86
CA GLN A 361 -12.05 -26.26 -13.15
C GLN A 361 -11.26 -26.78 -14.35
N VAL A 362 -9.93 -26.93 -14.21
CA VAL A 362 -9.09 -27.52 -15.26
C VAL A 362 -8.94 -29.05 -15.15
N GLY A 363 -9.64 -29.69 -14.22
CA GLY A 363 -9.66 -31.15 -14.06
C GLY A 363 -8.44 -31.76 -13.38
N LEU A 364 -7.60 -30.95 -12.72
CA LEU A 364 -6.40 -31.41 -12.00
C LEU A 364 -6.66 -31.69 -10.51
N LEU A 365 -7.78 -31.21 -9.98
CA LEU A 365 -8.26 -31.54 -8.64
C LEU A 365 -9.58 -32.30 -8.76
N ASP A 366 -9.67 -33.50 -8.20
CA ASP A 366 -10.95 -34.19 -8.01
C ASP A 366 -11.51 -33.84 -6.63
N GLY A 367 -12.56 -33.03 -6.60
CA GLY A 367 -13.21 -32.64 -5.35
C GLY A 367 -13.79 -33.82 -4.57
N THR A 368 -14.07 -34.96 -5.20
CA THR A 368 -14.62 -36.16 -4.53
C THR A 368 -13.54 -37.10 -3.98
N TYR A 369 -12.28 -36.88 -4.35
CA TYR A 369 -11.17 -37.69 -3.88
C TYR A 369 -10.79 -37.30 -2.43
N ILE A 370 -11.19 -38.15 -1.48
CA ILE A 370 -10.75 -38.06 -0.09
C ILE A 370 -9.61 -39.07 0.11
N PRO A 371 -8.40 -38.62 0.49
CA PRO A 371 -7.27 -39.53 0.69
C PRO A 371 -7.62 -40.66 1.66
N PRO A 372 -7.36 -41.94 1.33
CA PRO A 372 -7.68 -43.06 2.22
C PRO A 372 -6.98 -43.00 3.59
N SER A 373 -5.85 -42.27 3.69
CA SER A 373 -5.16 -42.00 4.95
C SER A 373 -5.90 -41.03 5.87
N PHE A 374 -6.92 -40.32 5.37
CA PHE A 374 -7.79 -39.48 6.15
C PHE A 374 -8.94 -40.32 6.71
N ASP A 375 -8.75 -40.85 7.92
CA ASP A 375 -9.79 -41.55 8.66
C ASP A 375 -10.41 -40.62 9.71
N PRO A 376 -11.69 -40.25 9.56
CA PRO A 376 -12.38 -39.39 10.52
C PRO A 376 -12.61 -40.07 11.89
N VAL A 377 -12.49 -41.41 11.97
CA VAL A 377 -12.73 -42.19 13.19
C VAL A 377 -11.49 -42.27 14.09
N THR A 378 -10.28 -42.44 13.54
CA THR A 378 -9.03 -42.56 14.33
C THR A 378 -8.44 -41.22 14.78
N ASN A 379 -8.88 -40.09 14.21
CA ASN A 379 -8.43 -38.75 14.60
C ASN A 379 -9.12 -38.17 15.85
N SER A 380 -9.90 -38.98 16.60
CA SER A 380 -10.57 -38.56 17.85
C SER A 380 -11.51 -37.34 17.70
N ILE A 381 -12.01 -37.06 16.49
CA ILE A 381 -13.04 -36.04 16.26
C ILE A 381 -14.40 -36.74 16.29
N ASN A 382 -14.90 -36.99 17.50
CA ASN A 382 -16.24 -37.55 17.69
C ASN A 382 -17.29 -36.66 16.98
N GLY A 383 -17.95 -37.19 15.94
CA GLY A 383 -19.10 -36.55 15.30
C GLY A 383 -19.02 -36.30 13.79
N LEU A 384 -17.87 -36.51 13.14
CA LEU A 384 -17.75 -36.43 11.68
C LEU A 384 -18.04 -37.79 11.02
N HIS A 385 -19.31 -38.11 10.80
CA HIS A 385 -19.65 -39.10 9.80
C HIS A 385 -19.26 -38.58 8.40
N GLY A 386 -18.20 -39.14 7.82
CA GLY A 386 -17.88 -39.14 6.37
C GLY A 386 -17.75 -37.79 5.67
N VAL A 387 -16.53 -37.31 5.46
CA VAL A 387 -16.28 -36.24 4.47
C VAL A 387 -16.57 -36.81 3.09
N ALA A 388 -17.61 -36.32 2.41
CA ALA A 388 -18.03 -36.82 1.10
C ALA A 388 -17.34 -36.11 -0.08
N LYS A 389 -16.89 -34.86 0.12
CA LYS A 389 -16.26 -34.02 -0.89
C LYS A 389 -15.35 -33.00 -0.20
N LEU A 390 -14.23 -32.66 -0.82
CA LEU A 390 -13.40 -31.52 -0.46
C LEU A 390 -14.23 -30.22 -0.56
N PRO A 391 -14.08 -29.28 0.39
CA PRO A 391 -14.83 -28.03 0.41
C PRO A 391 -14.26 -27.01 -0.60
N VAL A 392 -14.23 -27.38 -1.88
CA VAL A 392 -13.74 -26.57 -3.00
C VAL A 392 -14.88 -26.33 -3.98
N SER A 393 -15.02 -25.07 -4.41
CA SER A 393 -16.06 -24.65 -5.35
C SER A 393 -15.51 -24.59 -6.78
N ASP A 394 -16.41 -24.68 -7.76
CA ASP A 394 -16.08 -24.38 -9.15
C ASP A 394 -16.28 -22.88 -9.42
N GLY A 395 -16.35 -22.49 -10.70
CA GLY A 395 -16.60 -21.11 -11.13
C GLY A 395 -17.91 -20.50 -10.63
N LYS A 396 -18.82 -21.26 -10.00
CA LYS A 396 -20.03 -20.70 -9.36
C LYS A 396 -19.68 -19.70 -8.27
N SER A 397 -18.61 -19.94 -7.50
CA SER A 397 -18.14 -19.03 -6.46
C SER A 397 -17.67 -17.69 -7.04
N ALA A 398 -17.00 -17.72 -8.19
CA ALA A 398 -16.61 -16.51 -8.92
C ALA A 398 -17.82 -15.76 -9.50
N ARG A 399 -18.87 -16.47 -9.91
CA ARG A 399 -20.10 -15.82 -10.41
C ARG A 399 -20.95 -15.21 -9.31
N SER A 400 -20.91 -15.73 -8.08
CA SER A 400 -21.71 -15.18 -6.98
C SER A 400 -21.28 -13.77 -6.59
N ILE A 401 -20.01 -13.39 -6.77
CA ILE A 401 -19.57 -12.00 -6.52
C ILE A 401 -20.06 -11.00 -7.59
N LEU A 402 -20.66 -11.48 -8.68
CA LEU A 402 -21.30 -10.63 -9.69
C LEU A 402 -22.77 -10.31 -9.37
N GLN A 403 -23.34 -10.96 -8.35
CA GLN A 403 -24.72 -10.82 -7.94
C GLN A 403 -24.75 -9.91 -6.71
N GLU A 404 -25.37 -8.73 -6.85
CA GLU A 404 -25.67 -7.83 -5.72
C GLU A 404 -26.89 -8.31 -4.93
#